data_AF-A0A938T9T2-F1
#
_entry.id   AF-A0A938T9T2-F1
#
_cell.length_a   1.000
_cell.length_b   1.000
_cell.length_c   1.000
_cell.angle_alpha   90.00
_cell.angle_beta   90.00
_cell.angle_gamma   90.00
#
_symmetry.space_group_name_H-M   'P 1'
#
loop_
_entity.id
_entity.type
_entity.pdbx_description
1 polymer ?
#
loop_
_entity_poly.entity_id
_entity_poly.type
_entity_poly.pdbx_seq_one_letter_code
_entity_poly.pdbx_strand_id
1 'polypeptide(L)'
;MNDTAYQTFQGRLAFYHPNQTGKGCAVRFELRPARRGRDGYVFAELARQKSAASRQNGAIQGATFDWEGRVAVKLGLTDVCALLTVLEGRVAAAGGDKGLFHQTEGATAVITFRRMEQPFAGYALEVSRKEKGKEGAEPVRLRIGLSEAEGCGLRQVLAAAVFHLCFYATTVFPADGDAETE
;
A
#
# COMPACT_ATOMS: atom_id res chain seq x y z
N MET A 1 -18.13 -19.76 -15.99
CA MET A 1 -18.01 -18.49 -15.25
C MET A 1 -17.63 -17.42 -16.26
N ASN A 2 -18.50 -16.47 -16.58
CA ASN A 2 -18.17 -15.40 -17.52
C ASN A 2 -17.26 -14.38 -16.81
N ASP A 3 -15.99 -14.32 -17.21
CA ASP A 3 -15.07 -13.28 -16.78
C ASP A 3 -15.64 -11.92 -17.21
N THR A 4 -16.03 -11.12 -16.23
CA THR A 4 -16.53 -9.76 -16.47
C THR A 4 -15.33 -8.86 -16.74
N ALA A 5 -15.32 -8.17 -17.88
CA ALA A 5 -14.32 -7.15 -18.16
C ALA A 5 -14.34 -6.11 -17.03
N TYR A 6 -13.17 -5.81 -16.45
CA TYR A 6 -13.03 -4.82 -15.39
C TYR A 6 -11.95 -3.81 -15.77
N GLN A 7 -12.14 -2.55 -15.37
CA GLN A 7 -11.14 -1.51 -15.56
C GLN A 7 -10.03 -1.66 -14.52
N THR A 8 -8.78 -1.51 -14.96
CA THR A 8 -7.61 -1.43 -14.08
C THR A 8 -6.99 -0.05 -14.22
N PHE A 9 -6.42 0.47 -13.15
CA PHE A 9 -5.63 1.70 -13.20
C PHE A 9 -4.17 1.34 -13.42
N GLN A 10 -3.50 2.05 -14.32
CA GLN A 10 -2.04 2.00 -14.42
C GLN A 10 -1.44 3.08 -13.55
N GLY A 11 -0.38 2.75 -12.83
CA GLY A 11 0.37 3.68 -12.00
C GLY A 11 0.47 3.23 -10.55
N ARG A 12 1.18 4.03 -9.77
CA ARG A 12 1.41 3.81 -8.34
C ARG A 12 1.73 5.14 -7.67
N LEU A 13 1.31 5.30 -6.43
CA LEU A 13 1.87 6.31 -5.54
C LEU A 13 3.14 5.73 -4.93
N ALA A 14 4.24 6.50 -4.90
CA ALA A 14 5.48 6.02 -4.32
C ALA A 14 6.20 7.12 -3.55
N PHE A 15 6.74 6.76 -2.39
CA PHE A 15 7.62 7.62 -1.59
C PHE A 15 8.98 6.94 -1.45
N TYR A 16 10.05 7.70 -1.65
CA TYR A 16 11.43 7.21 -1.65
C TYR A 16 12.25 8.04 -0.67
N HIS A 17 12.59 7.46 0.48
CA HIS A 17 13.38 8.13 1.53
C HIS A 17 14.74 7.43 1.68
N PRO A 18 15.68 7.69 0.76
CA PRO A 18 17.05 7.20 0.92
C PRO A 18 17.75 7.97 2.03
N ASN A 19 18.75 7.34 2.66
CA ASN A 19 19.68 7.99 3.56
C ASN A 19 21.13 7.60 3.25
N GLN A 20 22.07 8.35 3.84
CA GLN A 20 23.50 8.12 3.65
C GLN A 20 23.99 6.83 4.31
N THR A 21 23.27 6.33 5.32
CA THR A 21 23.64 5.09 6.03
C THR A 21 23.21 3.82 5.29
N GLY A 22 22.55 3.96 4.12
CA GLY A 22 22.04 2.83 3.34
C GLY A 22 20.86 2.10 3.98
N LYS A 23 20.26 2.68 5.04
CA LYS A 23 19.12 2.12 5.79
C LYS A 23 17.79 2.79 5.43
N GLY A 24 17.74 3.53 4.33
CA GLY A 24 16.51 4.16 3.86
C GLY A 24 15.44 3.15 3.47
N CYS A 25 14.24 3.65 3.19
CA CYS A 25 13.11 2.82 2.80
C CYS A 25 12.29 3.53 1.72
N ALA A 26 11.67 2.74 0.86
CA ALA A 26 10.69 3.21 -0.10
C ALA A 26 9.39 2.43 0.08
N VAL A 27 8.26 3.06 -0.22
CA VAL A 27 6.95 2.40 -0.29
C VAL A 27 6.27 2.70 -1.63
N ARG A 28 5.54 1.72 -2.15
CA ARG A 28 4.66 1.85 -3.31
C ARG A 28 3.26 1.42 -2.94
N PHE A 29 2.25 2.18 -3.37
CA PHE A 29 0.84 1.86 -3.27
C PHE A 29 0.24 1.72 -4.65
N GLU A 30 -0.43 0.59 -4.90
CA GLU A 30 -1.08 0.29 -6.18
C GLU A 30 -2.54 -0.10 -5.94
N LEU A 31 -3.46 0.57 -6.62
CA LEU A 31 -4.89 0.28 -6.53
C LEU A 31 -5.25 -0.89 -7.43
N ARG A 32 -5.90 -1.90 -6.86
CA ARG A 32 -6.60 -2.97 -7.57
C ARG A 32 -8.10 -2.79 -7.34
N PRO A 33 -8.85 -2.29 -8.33
CA PRO A 33 -10.28 -2.07 -8.15
C PRO A 33 -11.06 -3.35 -7.84
N ALA A 34 -12.24 -3.17 -7.25
CA ALA A 34 -13.22 -4.22 -7.11
C ALA A 34 -13.58 -4.81 -8.49
N ARG A 35 -14.09 -6.03 -8.46
CA ARG A 35 -14.65 -6.71 -9.63
C ARG A 35 -15.75 -7.66 -9.18
N ARG A 36 -16.42 -8.29 -10.15
CA ARG A 36 -17.53 -9.20 -9.86
C ARG A 36 -17.13 -10.29 -8.85
N GLY A 37 -17.80 -10.28 -7.70
CA GLY A 37 -17.59 -11.22 -6.61
C GLY A 37 -16.27 -11.08 -5.86
N ARG A 38 -15.51 -9.99 -6.05
CA ARG A 38 -14.27 -9.72 -5.30
C ARG A 38 -14.09 -8.23 -4.99
N ASP A 39 -13.89 -7.94 -3.71
CA ASP A 39 -13.55 -6.60 -3.26
C ASP A 39 -12.20 -6.13 -3.82
N GLY A 40 -12.10 -4.82 -4.01
CA GLY A 40 -10.85 -4.17 -4.38
C GLY A 40 -9.90 -4.08 -3.19
N TYR A 41 -8.66 -3.70 -3.47
CA TYR A 41 -7.64 -3.49 -2.46
C TYR A 41 -6.55 -2.54 -2.94
N VAL A 42 -5.83 -1.94 -1.99
CA VAL A 42 -4.56 -1.27 -2.25
C VAL A 42 -3.43 -2.22 -1.88
N PHE A 43 -2.49 -2.44 -2.78
CA PHE A 43 -1.29 -3.21 -2.52
C PHE A 43 -0.17 -2.27 -2.07
N ALA A 44 0.37 -2.48 -0.88
CA ALA A 44 1.47 -1.68 -0.34
C ALA A 44 2.75 -2.52 -0.30
N GLU A 45 3.81 -2.04 -0.95
CA GLU A 45 5.10 -2.70 -1.04
C GLU A 45 6.20 -1.82 -0.44
N LEU A 46 6.92 -2.32 0.56
CA LEU A 46 8.05 -1.65 1.18
C LEU A 46 9.35 -2.31 0.76
N ALA A 47 10.34 -1.50 0.39
CA ALA A 47 11.68 -1.96 0.02
C ALA A 47 12.74 -1.24 0.85
N ARG A 48 13.75 -1.99 1.30
CA ARG A 48 14.95 -1.43 1.91
C ARG A 48 15.80 -0.74 0.84
N GLN A 49 16.52 0.30 1.21
CA GLN A 49 17.53 0.88 0.34
C GLN A 49 18.62 -0.16 0.06
N LYS A 50 19.02 -0.27 -1.22
CA LYS A 50 20.04 -1.18 -1.73
C LYS A 50 21.37 -0.47 -1.94
N SER A 51 21.35 0.78 -2.42
CA SER A 51 22.55 1.61 -2.58
C SER A 51 22.32 3.04 -2.11
N ALA A 52 23.36 3.67 -1.57
CA ALA A 52 23.39 5.12 -1.37
C ALA A 52 23.49 5.84 -2.70
N ALA A 53 23.04 7.11 -2.72
CA ALA A 53 23.34 7.98 -3.84
C ALA A 53 24.86 8.24 -3.88
N SER A 54 25.45 8.18 -5.06
CA SER A 54 26.88 8.40 -5.23
C SER A 54 27.14 9.29 -6.45
N ARG A 55 28.29 9.96 -6.44
CA ARG A 55 28.79 10.68 -7.60
C ARG A 55 30.05 9.96 -8.08
N GLN A 56 29.99 9.40 -9.28
CA GLN A 56 31.13 8.73 -9.92
C GLN A 56 31.35 9.34 -11.30
N ASN A 57 32.60 9.71 -11.61
CA ASN A 57 33.01 10.26 -12.91
C ASN A 57 32.12 11.41 -13.42
N GLY A 58 31.72 12.31 -12.52
CA GLY A 58 30.86 13.46 -12.85
C GLY A 58 29.36 13.15 -12.94
N ALA A 59 28.95 11.88 -13.05
CA ALA A 59 27.56 11.45 -13.07
C ALA A 59 27.00 11.25 -11.65
N ILE A 60 25.75 11.66 -11.44
CA ILE A 60 25.01 11.42 -10.19
C ILE A 60 24.22 10.11 -10.34
N GLN A 61 24.60 9.09 -9.58
CA GLN A 61 23.82 7.86 -9.45
C GLN A 61 22.87 8.02 -8.26
N GLY A 62 21.57 7.97 -8.53
CA GLY A 62 20.54 7.98 -7.49
C GLY A 62 20.61 6.74 -6.60
N ALA A 63 20.14 6.87 -5.36
CA ALA A 63 19.95 5.73 -4.46
C ALA A 63 18.98 4.70 -5.07
N THR A 64 19.26 3.42 -4.86
CA THR A 64 18.41 2.32 -5.34
C THR A 64 17.78 1.57 -4.18
N PHE A 65 16.73 0.79 -4.45
CA PHE A 65 15.96 0.05 -3.46
C PHE A 65 15.78 -1.40 -3.90
N ASP A 66 15.82 -2.31 -2.93
CA ASP A 66 15.69 -3.75 -3.13
C ASP A 66 14.22 -4.16 -3.22
N TRP A 67 13.68 -4.09 -4.43
CA TRP A 67 12.29 -4.50 -4.72
C TRP A 67 12.14 -6.01 -4.84
N GLU A 68 13.22 -6.76 -4.99
CA GLU A 68 13.18 -8.23 -4.98
C GLU A 68 12.96 -8.73 -3.55
N GLY A 69 13.70 -8.17 -2.58
CA GLY A 69 13.56 -8.43 -1.15
C GLY A 69 12.46 -7.60 -0.43
N ARG A 70 11.45 -7.12 -1.17
CA ARG A 70 10.38 -6.27 -0.62
C ARG A 70 9.44 -7.02 0.33
N VAL A 71 8.82 -6.28 1.25
CA VAL A 71 7.68 -6.76 2.04
C VAL A 71 6.41 -6.18 1.44
N ALA A 72 5.42 -7.03 1.17
CA ALA A 72 4.15 -6.62 0.57
C ALA A 72 2.96 -7.00 1.43
N VAL A 73 1.97 -6.12 1.51
CA VAL A 73 0.69 -6.34 2.20
C VAL A 73 -0.47 -5.85 1.35
N LYS A 74 -1.57 -6.60 1.40
CA LYS A 74 -2.85 -6.23 0.80
C LYS A 74 -3.67 -5.46 1.82
N LEU A 75 -4.04 -4.22 1.49
CA LEU A 75 -4.90 -3.37 2.30
C LEU A 75 -6.33 -3.41 1.72
N GLY A 76 -7.25 -4.03 2.44
CA GLY A 76 -8.67 -4.01 2.09
C GLY A 76 -9.34 -2.69 2.46
N LEU A 77 -10.66 -2.61 2.24
CA LEU A 77 -11.46 -1.43 2.59
C LEU A 77 -11.27 -0.99 4.05
N THR A 78 -11.36 -1.94 4.99
CA THR A 78 -11.22 -1.65 6.43
C THR A 78 -9.84 -1.12 6.78
N ASP A 79 -8.80 -1.67 6.16
CA ASP A 79 -7.42 -1.23 6.40
C ASP A 79 -7.21 0.18 5.86
N VAL A 80 -7.69 0.45 4.65
CA VAL A 80 -7.61 1.79 4.04
C VAL A 80 -8.37 2.82 4.87
N CYS A 81 -9.58 2.49 5.34
CA CYS A 81 -10.33 3.36 6.25
C CYS A 81 -9.58 3.59 7.58
N ALA A 82 -8.94 2.56 8.15
CA ALA A 82 -8.15 2.71 9.37
C ALA A 82 -6.90 3.59 9.17
N LEU A 83 -6.27 3.57 7.99
CA LEU A 83 -5.21 4.50 7.65
C LEU A 83 -5.74 5.93 7.49
N LEU A 84 -6.90 6.10 6.86
CA LEU A 84 -7.55 7.40 6.67
C LEU A 84 -7.92 8.06 8.01
N THR A 85 -8.41 7.32 9.00
CA THR A 85 -8.72 7.90 10.32
C THR A 85 -7.48 8.48 11.01
N VAL A 86 -6.30 7.90 10.79
CA VAL A 86 -5.03 8.47 11.27
C VAL A 86 -4.65 9.72 10.47
N LEU A 87 -4.73 9.65 9.14
CA LEU A 87 -4.42 10.78 8.24
C LEU A 87 -5.34 11.98 8.45
N GLU A 88 -6.58 11.74 8.89
CA GLU A 88 -7.56 12.77 9.25
C GLU A 88 -7.42 13.26 10.70
N GLY A 89 -6.47 12.71 11.47
CA GLY A 89 -6.24 13.09 12.86
C GLY A 89 -7.33 12.63 13.83
N ARG A 90 -8.18 11.67 13.44
CA ARG A 90 -9.24 11.13 14.31
C ARG A 90 -8.70 10.16 15.35
N VAL A 91 -7.64 9.41 15.01
CA VAL A 91 -6.97 8.47 15.91
C VAL A 91 -5.45 8.57 15.74
N ALA A 92 -4.70 8.22 16.79
CA ALA A 92 -3.24 8.28 16.76
C ALA A 92 -2.59 7.16 15.94
N ALA A 93 -3.23 5.98 15.88
CA ALA A 93 -2.72 4.81 15.19
C ALA A 93 -3.83 3.92 14.60
N ALA A 94 -3.59 3.36 13.42
CA ALA A 94 -4.49 2.42 12.75
C ALA A 94 -4.46 1.07 13.49
N GLY A 95 -5.62 0.57 13.91
CA GLY A 95 -5.71 -0.65 14.73
C GLY A 95 -5.24 -0.48 16.18
N GLY A 96 -5.04 0.77 16.65
CA GLY A 96 -4.51 1.06 17.99
C GLY A 96 -3.07 0.58 18.16
N ASP A 97 -2.71 0.22 19.39
CA ASP A 97 -1.32 -0.15 19.75
C ASP A 97 -0.84 -1.45 19.10
N LYS A 98 -1.78 -2.31 18.68
CA LYS A 98 -1.47 -3.63 18.10
C LYS A 98 -1.23 -3.57 16.58
N GLY A 99 -1.62 -2.47 15.93
CA GLY A 99 -1.63 -2.36 14.48
C GLY A 99 -2.70 -3.24 13.81
N LEU A 100 -2.70 -3.25 12.49
CA LEU A 100 -3.56 -4.11 11.67
C LEU A 100 -2.86 -5.46 11.48
N PHE A 101 -3.56 -6.55 11.81
CA PHE A 101 -3.00 -7.89 11.79
C PHE A 101 -3.51 -8.67 10.58
N HIS A 102 -2.58 -9.20 9.78
CA HIS A 102 -2.87 -10.04 8.63
C HIS A 102 -2.27 -11.42 8.85
N GLN A 103 -3.08 -12.46 8.66
CA GLN A 103 -2.64 -13.83 8.71
C GLN A 103 -2.97 -14.53 7.40
N THR A 104 -1.96 -15.18 6.83
CA THR A 104 -2.08 -16.07 5.69
C THR A 104 -1.64 -17.48 6.11
N GLU A 105 -1.78 -18.44 5.19
CA GLU A 105 -1.27 -19.79 5.38
C GLU A 105 0.25 -19.81 5.61
N GLY A 106 1.00 -19.03 4.82
CA GLY A 106 2.47 -19.03 4.84
C GLY A 106 3.13 -17.94 5.69
N ALA A 107 2.40 -16.93 6.16
CA ALA A 107 2.99 -15.81 6.90
C ALA A 107 2.00 -15.06 7.78
N THR A 108 2.54 -14.35 8.78
CA THR A 108 1.84 -13.36 9.58
C THR A 108 2.47 -11.99 9.35
N ALA A 109 1.66 -10.96 9.21
CA ALA A 109 2.10 -9.58 9.07
C ALA A 109 1.37 -8.65 10.04
N VAL A 110 2.10 -7.67 10.58
CA VAL A 110 1.55 -6.56 11.37
C VAL A 110 1.88 -5.27 10.63
N ILE A 111 0.86 -4.46 10.42
CA ILE A 111 0.95 -3.15 9.77
C ILE A 111 0.67 -2.10 10.83
N THR A 112 1.66 -1.25 11.10
CA THR A 112 1.53 -0.14 12.03
C THR A 112 1.56 1.15 11.23
N PHE A 113 0.48 1.93 11.32
CA PHE A 113 0.43 3.27 10.75
C PHE A 113 0.01 4.25 11.83
N ARG A 114 0.86 5.25 12.12
CA ARG A 114 0.61 6.18 13.23
C ARG A 114 1.13 7.58 12.94
N ARG A 115 0.55 8.57 13.60
CA ARG A 115 1.11 9.92 13.67
C ARG A 115 2.37 9.90 14.54
N MET A 116 3.37 10.70 14.16
CA MET A 116 4.63 10.88 14.86
C MET A 116 4.89 12.38 15.08
N GLU A 117 5.43 12.71 16.24
CA GLU A 117 5.94 14.06 16.53
C GLU A 117 7.47 14.09 16.58
N GLN A 118 8.10 12.93 16.85
CA GLN A 118 9.55 12.76 16.86
C GLN A 118 9.96 11.46 16.14
N PRO A 119 11.14 11.41 15.49
CA PRO A 119 12.12 12.49 15.35
C PRO A 119 11.72 13.56 14.31
N PHE A 120 10.60 13.38 13.61
CA PHE A 120 10.01 14.37 12.73
C PHE A 120 8.48 14.38 12.90
N ALA A 121 7.84 15.50 12.58
CA ALA A 121 6.39 15.61 12.53
C ALA A 121 5.84 15.01 11.23
N GLY A 122 4.89 14.08 11.36
CA GLY A 122 4.23 13.44 10.23
C GLY A 122 3.69 12.07 10.61
N TYR A 123 3.99 11.07 9.79
CA TYR A 123 3.47 9.71 9.95
C TYR A 123 4.58 8.67 9.84
N ALA A 124 4.36 7.50 10.42
CA ALA A 124 5.21 6.34 10.23
C ALA A 124 4.36 5.16 9.76
N LEU A 125 4.78 4.55 8.65
CA LEU A 125 4.30 3.26 8.20
C LEU A 125 5.38 2.22 8.47
N GLU A 126 5.03 1.19 9.24
CA GLU A 126 5.88 0.04 9.53
C GLU A 126 5.13 -1.25 9.16
N VAL A 127 5.84 -2.17 8.52
CA VAL A 127 5.33 -3.51 8.24
C VAL A 127 6.33 -4.52 8.76
N SER A 128 5.85 -5.40 9.63
CA SER A 128 6.59 -6.52 10.19
C SER A 128 5.99 -7.82 9.65
N ARG A 129 6.76 -8.63 8.92
CA ARG A 129 6.31 -9.90 8.33
C ARG A 129 7.16 -11.05 8.85
N LYS A 130 6.51 -12.11 9.33
CA LYS A 130 7.12 -13.36 9.77
C LYS A 130 6.60 -14.52 8.94
N GLU A 131 7.49 -15.29 8.33
CA GLU A 131 7.13 -16.51 7.60
C GLU A 131 6.85 -17.65 8.59
N LYS A 132 5.83 -18.46 8.28
CA LYS A 132 5.49 -19.67 9.04
C LYS A 132 6.35 -20.83 8.54
N GLY A 133 6.74 -21.72 9.44
CA GLY A 133 7.54 -22.92 9.10
C GLY A 133 9.05 -22.71 9.07
N LYS A 134 9.56 -21.49 9.24
CA LYS A 134 10.96 -21.23 9.55
C LYS A 134 11.11 -20.93 11.04
N GLU A 135 11.21 -21.97 11.86
CA GLU A 135 11.55 -21.82 13.27
C GLU A 135 12.87 -21.02 13.41
N GLY A 136 12.86 -20.02 14.29
CA GLY A 136 14.02 -19.13 14.51
C GLY A 136 14.22 -18.02 13.47
N ALA A 137 13.42 -17.92 12.41
CA ALA A 137 13.52 -16.79 11.48
C ALA A 137 13.02 -15.49 12.11
N GLU A 138 13.90 -14.50 12.20
CA GLU A 138 13.58 -13.14 12.63
C GLU A 138 12.56 -12.49 11.67
N PRO A 139 11.54 -11.80 12.19
CA PRO A 139 10.59 -11.08 11.35
C PRO A 139 11.30 -9.98 10.55
N VAL A 140 11.00 -9.92 9.25
CA VAL A 140 11.45 -8.81 8.41
C VAL A 140 10.60 -7.59 8.75
N ARG A 141 11.24 -6.53 9.24
CA ARG A 141 10.59 -5.27 9.60
C ARG A 141 11.13 -4.13 8.74
N LEU A 142 10.24 -3.45 8.04
CA LEU A 142 10.55 -2.26 7.24
C LEU A 142 9.70 -1.09 7.72
N ARG A 143 10.30 0.09 7.78
CA ARG A 143 9.63 1.33 8.21
C ARG A 143 10.01 2.47 7.30
N ILE A 144 9.02 3.27 6.93
CA ILE A 144 9.19 4.54 6.25
C ILE A 144 8.48 5.64 7.06
N GLY A 145 9.14 6.79 7.19
CA GLY A 145 8.50 8.01 7.69
C GLY A 145 7.81 8.72 6.54
N LEU A 146 6.75 9.47 6.79
CA LEU A 146 6.11 10.33 5.78
C LEU A 146 5.95 11.70 6.40
N SER A 147 6.38 12.74 5.69
CA SER A 147 6.12 14.12 6.09
C SER A 147 4.61 14.42 6.09
N GLU A 148 4.21 15.52 6.73
CA GLU A 148 2.82 16.01 6.68
C GLU A 148 2.34 16.22 5.22
N ALA A 149 3.20 16.71 4.34
CA ALA A 149 2.88 16.90 2.92
C ALA A 149 2.62 15.57 2.19
N GLU A 150 3.47 14.56 2.43
CA GLU A 150 3.30 13.22 1.87
C GLU A 150 2.06 12.52 2.46
N GLY A 151 1.80 12.71 3.76
CA GLY A 151 0.57 12.26 4.41
C GLY A 151 -0.67 12.88 3.77
N CYS A 152 -0.64 14.18 3.45
CA CYS A 152 -1.72 14.83 2.72
C CYS A 152 -1.96 14.21 1.34
N GLY A 153 -0.90 13.94 0.57
CA GLY A 153 -0.99 13.27 -0.72
C GLY A 153 -1.56 11.84 -0.60
N LEU A 154 -1.05 11.06 0.36
CA LEU A 154 -1.54 9.72 0.65
C LEU A 154 -3.03 9.73 1.03
N ARG A 155 -3.45 10.69 1.84
CA ARG A 155 -4.86 10.86 2.24
C ARG A 155 -5.77 11.04 1.02
N GLN A 156 -5.41 11.91 0.08
CA GLN A 156 -6.23 12.13 -1.11
C GLN A 156 -6.34 10.87 -1.97
N VAL A 157 -5.23 10.18 -2.18
CA VAL A 157 -5.20 8.95 -2.98
C VAL A 157 -6.01 7.83 -2.32
N LEU A 158 -5.87 7.64 -1.00
CA LEU A 158 -6.63 6.63 -0.27
C LEU A 158 -8.12 6.96 -0.21
N ALA A 159 -8.50 8.22 0.00
CA ALA A 159 -9.90 8.65 -0.01
C ALA A 159 -10.56 8.40 -1.38
N ALA A 160 -9.88 8.74 -2.47
CA ALA A 160 -10.35 8.44 -3.82
C ALA A 160 -10.42 6.92 -4.08
N ALA A 161 -9.45 6.16 -3.56
CA ALA A 161 -9.41 4.71 -3.73
C ALA A 161 -10.63 4.01 -3.12
N VAL A 162 -11.17 4.48 -1.98
CA VAL A 162 -12.31 3.85 -1.28
C VAL A 162 -13.47 3.51 -2.23
N PHE A 163 -13.83 4.41 -3.14
CA PHE A 163 -14.89 4.15 -4.12
C PHE A 163 -14.57 2.90 -4.97
N HIS A 164 -13.36 2.82 -5.50
CA HIS A 164 -12.89 1.71 -6.32
C HIS A 164 -12.64 0.42 -5.54
N LEU A 165 -12.57 0.46 -4.21
CA LEU A 165 -12.48 -0.75 -3.38
C LEU A 165 -13.83 -1.45 -3.25
N CYS A 166 -14.92 -0.70 -3.38
CA CYS A 166 -16.29 -1.20 -3.20
C CYS A 166 -17.03 -1.36 -4.53
N PHE A 167 -16.81 -0.44 -5.48
CA PHE A 167 -17.59 -0.33 -6.71
C PHE A 167 -16.70 -0.53 -7.93
N TYR A 168 -17.28 -1.13 -8.96
CA TYR A 168 -16.62 -1.35 -10.24
C TYR A 168 -17.60 -1.18 -11.40
N ALA A 169 -17.08 -0.72 -12.54
CA ALA A 169 -17.88 -0.59 -13.75
C ALA A 169 -18.09 -1.97 -14.38
N THR A 170 -19.31 -2.22 -14.87
CA THR A 170 -19.63 -3.37 -15.72
C THR A 170 -20.15 -2.88 -17.05
N THR A 171 -19.70 -3.50 -18.14
CA THR A 171 -20.37 -3.35 -19.44
C THR A 171 -21.70 -4.08 -19.38
N VAL A 172 -22.79 -3.34 -19.58
CA VAL A 172 -24.13 -3.90 -19.75
C VAL A 172 -24.41 -3.85 -21.24
N PHE A 173 -24.63 -5.02 -21.86
CA PHE A 173 -25.21 -5.09 -23.19
C PHE A 173 -26.72 -4.99 -23.03
N PRO A 174 -27.42 -4.11 -23.78
CA PRO A 174 -28.87 -4.15 -23.83
C PRO A 174 -29.29 -5.57 -24.21
N ALA A 175 -30.34 -6.10 -23.58
CA ALA A 175 -31.01 -7.26 -24.17
C ALA A 175 -31.43 -6.83 -25.58
N ASP A 176 -31.10 -7.61 -26.60
CA ASP A 176 -31.62 -7.40 -27.95
C ASP A 176 -33.12 -7.16 -27.80
N GLY A 177 -33.57 -5.96 -28.16
CA GLY A 177 -34.94 -5.56 -27.97
C GLY A 177 -35.83 -6.66 -28.53
N ASP A 178 -36.80 -7.10 -27.73
CA ASP A 178 -37.89 -7.93 -28.21
C ASP A 178 -38.35 -7.30 -29.52
N ALA A 179 -38.02 -7.97 -30.64
CA ALA A 179 -38.55 -7.60 -31.93
C ALA A 179 -40.05 -7.80 -31.77
N GLU A 180 -40.76 -6.69 -31.52
CA GLU A 180 -42.20 -6.63 -31.64
C GLU A 180 -42.52 -7.07 -33.07
N THR A 181 -42.82 -8.36 -33.21
CA THR A 181 -43.46 -8.90 -34.41
C THR A 181 -44.89 -8.38 -34.41
N GLU A 182 -45.13 -7.36 -35.24
CA GLU A 182 -46.47 -6.99 -35.74
C GLU A 182 -47.14 -8.17 -36.47
#